data_AF-A0A257N0B8-F1
#
_entry.id   AF-A0A257N0B8-F1
#
_cell.length_a   1.000
_cell.length_b   1.000
_cell.length_c   1.000
_cell.angle_alpha   90.00
_cell.angle_beta   90.00
_cell.angle_gamma   90.00
#
_symmetry.space_group_name_H-M   'P 1'
#
loop_
_entity.id
_entity.type
_entity.pdbx_description
1 polymer ?
#
loop_
_entity_poly.entity_id
_entity_poly.type
_entity_poly.pdbx_seq_one_letter_code
_entity_poly.pdbx_strand_id
1 'polypeptide(L)'
;MKACDSCSGRAEIGKNHKQVPVLQRAVGLVFVYLPILTLPFVFLSAYLTYYHLRLIGGENIKTLADFLPDRGSHRYNLKNQITMDGSFKMSLAQSKLYWILNCTWYCPVSVALFEWHAYMVKIVENWWCPFTHEKKEGYSNAKIDKSFWHIYPEDLAKLDQEDRDNPIWNDSADK
;
A
#
# COMPACT_ATOMS: atom_id res chain seq x y z
N MET A 1 -6.47 -6.58 -21.87
CA MET A 1 -5.09 -6.13 -22.24
C MET A 1 -4.13 -6.87 -21.32
N LYS A 2 -3.12 -7.59 -21.85
CA LYS A 2 -2.38 -8.64 -21.11
C LYS A 2 -1.62 -8.08 -19.89
N ALA A 3 -1.90 -8.63 -18.72
CA ALA A 3 -1.23 -8.29 -17.46
C ALA A 3 0.30 -8.59 -17.44
N CYS A 4 0.84 -9.25 -18.47
CA CYS A 4 2.25 -9.66 -18.54
C CYS A 4 3.13 -8.87 -19.53
N ASP A 5 2.58 -8.02 -20.41
CA ASP A 5 3.43 -7.24 -21.34
C ASP A 5 4.18 -6.10 -20.62
N SER A 6 3.76 -5.73 -19.40
CA SER A 6 4.42 -4.75 -18.52
C SER A 6 5.33 -5.38 -17.44
N CYS A 7 5.35 -6.72 -17.32
CA CYS A 7 6.04 -7.42 -16.23
C CYS A 7 7.54 -7.66 -16.46
N SER A 8 8.08 -7.31 -17.63
CA SER A 8 9.44 -7.72 -18.03
C SER A 8 10.51 -6.62 -17.92
N GLY A 9 10.18 -5.41 -17.46
CA GLY A 9 11.13 -4.30 -17.35
C GLY A 9 11.45 -3.91 -15.90
N ARG A 10 12.73 -3.81 -15.55
CA ARG A 10 13.17 -3.07 -14.35
C ARG A 10 13.13 -1.57 -14.65
N ALA A 11 12.65 -0.75 -13.73
CA ALA A 11 12.81 0.69 -13.84
C ALA A 11 14.31 1.07 -13.83
N GLU A 12 14.78 1.81 -14.83
CA GLU A 12 16.20 2.14 -15.01
C GLU A 12 16.55 3.55 -14.49
N ILE A 13 16.78 3.65 -13.18
CA ILE A 13 17.12 4.93 -12.54
C ILE A 13 18.63 5.09 -12.41
N GLY A 14 19.31 4.13 -11.80
CA GLY A 14 20.74 4.23 -11.47
C GLY A 14 21.66 4.33 -12.69
N LYS A 15 21.32 3.64 -13.80
CA LYS A 15 22.08 3.65 -15.06
C LYS A 15 22.19 5.06 -15.65
N ASN A 16 21.13 5.84 -15.53
CA ASN A 16 20.99 7.15 -16.15
C ASN A 16 21.30 8.30 -15.18
N HIS A 17 21.30 8.05 -13.87
CA HIS A 17 21.35 9.09 -12.84
C HIS A 17 22.52 10.08 -12.97
N LYS A 18 23.72 9.59 -13.33
CA LYS A 18 24.90 10.46 -13.53
C LYS A 18 24.82 11.34 -14.78
N GLN A 19 24.04 10.93 -15.78
CA GLN A 19 23.85 11.65 -17.04
C GLN A 19 22.84 12.80 -16.87
N VAL A 20 22.00 12.75 -15.82
CA VAL A 20 21.01 13.79 -15.53
C VAL A 20 21.68 15.01 -14.86
N PRO A 21 21.41 16.25 -15.32
CA PRO A 21 21.89 17.48 -14.69
C PRO A 21 21.59 17.56 -13.19
N VAL A 22 22.48 18.16 -12.41
CA VAL A 22 22.32 18.28 -10.93
C VAL A 22 21.05 19.04 -10.57
N LEU A 23 20.73 20.12 -11.30
CA LEU A 23 19.53 20.91 -11.04
C LEU A 23 18.24 20.10 -11.24
N GLN A 24 18.16 19.28 -12.30
CA GLN A 24 17.01 18.41 -12.54
C GLN A 24 16.87 17.36 -11.42
N ARG A 25 17.98 16.78 -10.95
CA ARG A 25 17.97 15.86 -9.80
C ARG A 25 17.52 16.54 -8.51
N ALA A 26 17.95 17.78 -8.28
CA ALA A 26 17.54 18.55 -7.11
C ALA A 26 16.05 18.89 -7.13
N VAL A 27 15.50 19.32 -8.28
CA VAL A 27 14.06 19.54 -8.46
C VAL A 27 13.29 18.22 -8.31
N GLY A 28 13.77 17.13 -8.91
CA GLY A 28 13.15 15.82 -8.79
C GLY A 28 13.07 15.32 -7.34
N LEU A 29 14.04 15.66 -6.49
CA LEU A 29 14.00 15.35 -5.06
C LEU A 29 12.80 16.02 -4.37
N VAL A 30 12.40 17.23 -4.77
CA VAL A 30 11.22 17.90 -4.19
C VAL A 30 9.95 17.09 -4.45
N PHE A 31 9.83 16.47 -5.63
CA PHE A 31 8.64 15.69 -5.99
C PHE A 31 8.48 14.41 -5.18
N VAL A 32 9.56 13.84 -4.61
CA VAL A 32 9.40 12.71 -3.70
C VAL A 32 8.83 13.15 -2.35
N TYR A 33 9.04 14.40 -1.92
CA TYR A 33 8.58 14.90 -0.62
C TYR A 33 7.28 15.66 -0.67
N LEU A 34 6.90 16.23 -1.81
CA LEU A 34 5.64 16.95 -1.97
C LEU A 34 4.41 16.13 -1.55
N PRO A 35 4.33 14.80 -1.82
CA PRO A 35 3.24 13.96 -1.32
C PRO A 35 3.12 13.87 0.21
N ILE A 36 4.14 14.26 0.99
CA ILE A 36 4.02 14.32 2.46
C ILE A 36 2.86 15.23 2.88
N LEU A 37 2.59 16.30 2.11
CA LEU A 37 1.50 17.23 2.36
C LEU A 37 0.13 16.57 2.22
N THR A 38 0.02 15.49 1.45
CA THR A 38 -1.24 14.77 1.24
C THR A 38 -1.40 13.57 2.18
N LEU A 39 -0.32 13.11 2.84
CA LEU A 39 -0.38 11.98 3.77
C LEU A 39 -1.43 12.16 4.88
N PRO A 40 -1.64 13.34 5.50
CA PRO A 40 -2.69 13.50 6.50
C PRO A 40 -4.09 13.13 5.97
N PHE A 41 -4.38 13.44 4.70
CA PHE A 41 -5.65 13.06 4.06
C PHE A 41 -5.74 11.56 3.80
N VAL A 42 -4.62 10.94 3.40
CA VAL A 42 -4.56 9.48 3.20
C VAL A 42 -4.75 8.75 4.54
N PHE A 43 -4.10 9.21 5.60
CA PHE A 43 -4.33 8.71 6.96
C PHE A 43 -5.79 8.82 7.35
N LEU A 44 -6.38 10.01 7.21
CA LEU A 44 -7.77 10.25 7.56
C LEU A 44 -8.70 9.31 6.78
N SER A 45 -8.52 9.21 5.46
CA SER A 45 -9.28 8.30 4.60
C SER A 45 -9.18 6.85 5.07
N ALA A 46 -7.96 6.34 5.26
CA ALA A 46 -7.74 4.97 5.69
C ALA A 46 -8.34 4.66 7.07
N TYR A 47 -8.20 5.58 8.04
CA TYR A 47 -8.80 5.42 9.36
C TYR A 47 -10.32 5.52 9.33
N LEU A 48 -10.91 6.41 8.53
CA LEU A 48 -12.36 6.48 8.35
C LEU A 48 -12.90 5.16 7.79
N THR A 49 -12.23 4.59 6.79
CA THR A 49 -12.59 3.26 6.26
C THR A 49 -12.42 2.16 7.29
N TYR A 50 -11.31 2.16 8.04
CA TYR A 50 -11.05 1.19 9.10
C TYR A 50 -12.16 1.23 10.17
N TYR A 51 -12.50 2.43 10.67
CA TYR A 51 -13.55 2.58 11.67
C TYR A 51 -14.94 2.26 11.10
N HIS A 52 -15.21 2.60 9.84
CA HIS A 52 -16.43 2.17 9.16
C HIS A 52 -16.58 0.64 9.22
N LEU A 53 -15.55 -0.10 8.79
CA LEU A 53 -15.54 -1.57 8.82
C LEU A 53 -15.72 -2.12 10.24
N ARG A 54 -15.09 -1.51 11.25
CA ARG A 54 -15.28 -1.89 12.66
C ARG A 54 -16.71 -1.63 13.16
N LEU A 55 -17.31 -0.50 12.77
CA LEU A 55 -18.65 -0.11 13.20
C LEU A 55 -19.74 -1.00 12.61
N ILE A 56 -19.53 -1.57 11.42
CA ILE A 56 -20.43 -2.55 10.81
C ILE A 56 -20.17 -4.00 11.28
N GLY A 57 -19.31 -4.19 12.29
CA GLY A 57 -19.07 -5.50 12.91
C GLY A 57 -17.85 -6.26 12.37
N GLY A 58 -17.02 -5.65 11.52
CA GLY A 58 -15.82 -6.30 10.99
C GLY A 58 -14.79 -6.61 12.09
N GLU A 59 -14.27 -7.84 12.10
CA GLU A 59 -13.26 -8.32 13.04
C GLU A 59 -12.00 -8.78 12.31
N ASN A 60 -10.88 -8.93 13.05
CA ASN A 60 -9.59 -9.39 12.52
C ASN A 60 -9.05 -8.56 11.33
N ILE A 61 -9.42 -7.29 11.27
CA ILE A 61 -8.96 -6.35 10.25
C ILE A 61 -7.54 -5.88 10.59
N LYS A 62 -6.60 -6.06 9.65
CA LYS A 62 -5.21 -5.59 9.83
C LYS A 62 -5.15 -4.08 10.05
N THR A 63 -4.26 -3.68 10.93
CA THR A 63 -3.92 -2.29 11.25
C THR A 63 -2.74 -1.81 10.42
N LEU A 64 -2.46 -0.51 10.44
CA LEU A 64 -1.27 0.05 9.79
C LEU A 64 0.04 -0.63 10.26
N ALA A 65 0.11 -1.05 11.52
CA ALA A 65 1.31 -1.68 12.07
C ALA A 65 1.66 -3.00 11.36
N ASP A 66 0.65 -3.73 10.86
CA ASP A 66 0.84 -4.99 10.14
C ASP A 66 1.49 -4.81 8.76
N PHE A 67 1.54 -3.57 8.26
CA PHE A 67 2.17 -3.19 6.99
C PHE A 67 3.51 -2.48 7.18
N LEU A 68 3.88 -2.13 8.41
CA LEU A 68 5.18 -1.56 8.69
C LEU A 68 6.24 -2.67 8.71
N PRO A 69 7.45 -2.43 8.15
CA PRO A 69 8.54 -3.38 8.30
C PRO A 69 8.94 -3.51 9.77
N ASP A 70 9.48 -4.68 10.13
CA ASP A 70 10.05 -4.87 11.46
C ASP A 70 11.12 -3.80 11.74
N ARG A 71 11.05 -3.17 12.91
CA ARG A 71 12.04 -2.18 13.33
C ARG A 71 13.45 -2.76 13.39
N GLY A 72 13.57 -4.06 13.68
CA GLY A 72 14.84 -4.79 13.66
C GLY A 72 15.47 -4.94 12.27
N SER A 73 14.69 -4.76 11.19
CA SER A 73 15.21 -4.79 9.81
C SER A 73 16.11 -3.59 9.49
N HIS A 74 16.02 -2.50 10.25
CA HIS A 74 16.87 -1.33 10.09
C HIS A 74 18.27 -1.57 10.66
N ARG A 75 19.24 -1.80 9.78
CA ARG A 75 20.62 -2.22 10.14
C ARG A 75 21.53 -1.09 10.62
N TYR A 76 21.16 0.17 10.36
CA TYR A 76 22.00 1.33 10.61
C TYR A 76 21.47 2.18 11.78
N ASN A 77 22.29 3.09 12.28
CA ASN A 77 21.94 4.06 13.31
C ASN A 77 22.73 5.35 13.05
N LEU A 78 22.47 6.42 13.82
CA LEU A 78 23.15 7.70 13.61
C LEU A 78 24.69 7.64 13.66
N LYS A 79 25.29 6.61 14.28
CA LYS A 79 26.75 6.44 14.31
C LYS A 79 27.26 5.84 13.01
N ASN A 80 26.65 4.77 12.50
CA ASN A 80 27.13 4.00 11.34
C ASN A 80 26.31 4.21 10.04
N GLN A 81 25.37 5.14 10.03
CA GLN A 81 24.55 5.45 8.86
C GLN A 81 25.42 5.84 7.67
N ILE A 82 25.19 5.16 6.54
CA ILE A 82 25.83 5.48 5.27
C ILE A 82 25.27 6.78 4.70
N THR A 83 26.15 7.57 4.10
CA THR A 83 25.83 8.83 3.40
C THR A 83 26.45 8.78 2.02
N MET A 84 25.96 9.62 1.11
CA MET A 84 26.50 9.69 -0.23
C MET A 84 27.59 10.76 -0.31
N ASP A 85 28.76 10.41 -0.84
CA ASP A 85 29.82 11.38 -1.12
C ASP A 85 29.44 12.21 -2.35
N GLY A 86 28.79 13.34 -2.10
CA GLY A 86 28.35 14.29 -3.13
C GLY A 86 29.42 15.32 -3.48
N SER A 87 29.54 15.66 -4.77
CA SER A 87 30.32 16.83 -5.22
C SER A 87 29.69 18.16 -4.78
N PHE A 88 28.39 18.16 -4.46
CA PHE A 88 27.64 19.33 -3.99
C PHE A 88 27.50 19.31 -2.46
N LYS A 89 28.20 20.21 -1.76
CA LYS A 89 28.33 20.26 -0.30
C LYS A 89 27.05 20.59 0.48
N MET A 90 26.02 21.12 -0.17
CA MET A 90 24.73 21.41 0.48
C MET A 90 23.70 20.29 0.27
N SER A 91 24.13 19.13 -0.25
CA SER A 91 23.24 17.99 -0.46
C SER A 91 22.83 17.37 0.87
N LEU A 92 21.52 17.29 1.13
CA LEU A 92 20.98 16.58 2.30
C LEU A 92 21.38 15.09 2.32
N ALA A 93 21.73 14.51 1.16
CA ALA A 93 22.24 13.14 1.06
C ALA A 93 23.58 12.91 1.76
N GLN A 94 24.30 13.97 2.16
CA GLN A 94 25.50 13.91 2.98
C GLN A 94 25.19 13.88 4.49
N SER A 95 23.92 14.01 4.89
CA SER A 95 23.50 13.98 6.30
C SER A 95 23.05 12.58 6.74
N LYS A 96 23.60 12.08 7.84
CA LYS A 96 23.15 10.83 8.46
C LYS A 96 21.72 10.92 8.97
N LEU A 97 21.34 12.07 9.55
CA LEU A 97 19.99 12.27 10.07
C LEU A 97 18.95 12.22 8.94
N TYR A 98 19.28 12.80 7.79
CA TYR A 98 18.41 12.75 6.61
C TYR A 98 18.10 11.30 6.22
N TRP A 99 19.11 10.42 6.16
CA TRP A 99 18.89 9.02 5.82
C TRP A 99 18.14 8.26 6.91
N ILE A 100 18.42 8.51 8.19
CA ILE A 100 17.66 7.90 9.29
C ILE A 100 16.18 8.25 9.16
N LEU A 101 15.83 9.53 9.03
CA LEU A 101 14.43 9.96 8.90
C LEU A 101 13.75 9.37 7.66
N ASN A 102 14.47 9.28 6.54
CA ASN A 102 13.93 8.65 5.33
C ASN A 102 13.70 7.15 5.50
N CYS A 103 14.68 6.43 6.05
CA CYS A 103 14.68 4.97 6.11
C CYS A 103 13.87 4.40 7.28
N THR A 104 13.70 5.14 8.38
CA THR A 104 12.94 4.67 9.55
C THR A 104 11.53 5.25 9.65
N TRP A 105 11.26 6.36 8.96
CA TRP A 105 9.97 7.03 9.03
C TRP A 105 9.35 7.25 7.65
N TYR A 106 9.91 8.14 6.83
CA TYR A 106 9.21 8.59 5.61
C TYR A 106 8.88 7.45 4.66
N CYS A 107 9.89 6.72 4.17
CA CYS A 107 9.69 5.63 3.22
C CYS A 107 8.82 4.50 3.80
N PRO A 108 9.15 3.89 4.97
CA PRO A 108 8.37 2.75 5.47
C PRO A 108 6.92 3.13 5.81
N VAL A 109 6.70 4.30 6.43
CA VAL A 109 5.34 4.74 6.78
C VAL A 109 4.53 5.08 5.53
N SER A 110 5.13 5.72 4.53
CA SER A 110 4.40 6.05 3.30
C SER A 110 3.98 4.80 2.54
N VAL A 111 4.89 3.84 2.34
CA VAL A 111 4.57 2.56 1.69
C VAL A 111 3.49 1.82 2.47
N ALA A 112 3.68 1.64 3.77
CA ALA A 112 2.73 0.95 4.63
C ALA A 112 1.35 1.62 4.62
N LEU A 113 1.29 2.96 4.63
CA LEU A 113 0.03 3.70 4.61
C LEU A 113 -0.73 3.46 3.30
N PHE A 114 -0.07 3.54 2.14
CA PHE A 114 -0.73 3.31 0.86
C PHE A 114 -1.16 1.85 0.69
N GLU A 115 -0.34 0.89 1.13
CA GLU A 115 -0.69 -0.53 1.09
C GLU A 115 -1.85 -0.85 2.04
N TRP A 116 -1.82 -0.33 3.27
CA TRP A 116 -2.88 -0.49 4.24
C TRP A 116 -4.18 0.15 3.76
N HIS A 117 -4.13 1.36 3.19
CA HIS A 117 -5.29 2.03 2.62
C HIS A 117 -5.88 1.23 1.43
N ALA A 118 -5.03 0.72 0.54
CA ALA A 118 -5.48 -0.14 -0.55
C ALA A 118 -6.15 -1.42 -0.01
N TYR A 119 -5.58 -2.05 1.03
CA TYR A 119 -6.19 -3.18 1.71
C TYR A 119 -7.57 -2.84 2.32
N MET A 120 -7.73 -1.68 2.96
CA MET A 120 -9.03 -1.21 3.47
C MET A 120 -10.07 -1.10 2.35
N VAL A 121 -9.71 -0.44 1.25
CA VAL A 121 -10.62 -0.26 0.11
C VAL A 121 -10.98 -1.60 -0.53
N LYS A 122 -10.02 -2.54 -0.65
CA LYS A 122 -10.29 -3.90 -1.14
C LYS A 122 -11.27 -4.67 -0.25
N ILE A 123 -11.17 -4.55 1.08
CA ILE A 123 -12.14 -5.18 2.00
C ILE A 123 -13.54 -4.61 1.75
N VAL A 124 -13.67 -3.28 1.68
CA VAL A 124 -14.95 -2.63 1.41
C VAL A 124 -15.52 -3.08 0.07
N GLU A 125 -14.68 -3.16 -0.96
CA GLU A 125 -15.08 -3.63 -2.28
C GLU A 125 -15.56 -5.08 -2.25
N ASN A 126 -14.83 -5.98 -1.59
CA ASN A 126 -15.24 -7.38 -1.40
C ASN A 126 -16.55 -7.49 -0.59
N TRP A 127 -16.76 -6.61 0.39
CA TRP A 127 -17.96 -6.63 1.21
C TRP A 127 -19.19 -6.09 0.47
N TRP A 128 -19.12 -4.90 -0.12
CA TRP A 128 -20.29 -4.26 -0.75
C TRP A 128 -20.61 -4.80 -2.14
N CYS A 129 -19.58 -5.09 -2.94
CA CYS A 129 -19.71 -5.34 -4.36
C CYS A 129 -19.10 -6.71 -4.67
N PRO A 130 -19.77 -7.86 -4.44
CA PRO A 130 -19.17 -9.19 -4.57
C PRO A 130 -19.18 -9.71 -6.00
N PHE A 131 -18.89 -8.87 -6.99
CA PHE A 131 -18.95 -9.26 -8.39
C PHE A 131 -17.57 -9.49 -8.99
N THR A 132 -17.45 -10.47 -9.85
CA THR A 132 -16.20 -10.76 -10.56
C THR A 132 -15.85 -9.58 -11.48
N HIS A 133 -14.82 -8.83 -11.11
CA HIS A 133 -14.19 -7.83 -11.98
C HIS A 133 -12.82 -8.35 -12.40
N GLU A 134 -12.31 -7.91 -13.55
CA GLU A 134 -11.03 -8.36 -14.15
C GLU A 134 -9.81 -8.28 -13.19
N LYS A 135 -9.91 -7.59 -12.05
CA LYS A 135 -8.81 -7.36 -11.09
C LYS A 135 -8.97 -8.05 -9.73
N LYS A 136 -10.10 -8.71 -9.46
CA LYS A 136 -10.38 -9.24 -8.11
C LYS A 136 -9.58 -10.48 -7.73
N GLU A 137 -9.07 -11.24 -8.69
CA GLU A 137 -8.12 -12.32 -8.41
C GLU A 137 -6.89 -11.82 -7.61
N GLY A 138 -6.51 -10.53 -7.78
CA GLY A 138 -5.43 -9.88 -7.01
C GLY A 138 -5.81 -9.40 -5.61
N TYR A 139 -7.00 -9.74 -5.10
CA TYR A 139 -7.52 -9.28 -3.80
C TYR A 139 -7.41 -10.35 -2.71
N SER A 140 -6.63 -11.41 -2.94
CA SER A 140 -6.41 -12.50 -1.98
C SER A 140 -5.93 -12.03 -0.61
N ASN A 141 -5.24 -10.88 -0.53
CA ASN A 141 -4.80 -10.29 0.72
C ASN A 141 -5.94 -9.65 1.56
N ALA A 142 -7.15 -9.55 1.00
CA ALA A 142 -8.33 -8.87 1.54
C ALA A 142 -9.58 -9.77 1.53
N LYS A 143 -9.41 -11.09 1.66
CA LYS A 143 -10.53 -12.03 1.80
C LYS A 143 -11.42 -11.67 3.00
N ILE A 144 -12.72 -11.92 2.86
CA ILE A 144 -13.72 -11.77 3.92
C ILE A 144 -14.54 -13.04 4.04
N ASP A 145 -15.22 -13.21 5.17
CA ASP A 145 -16.08 -14.35 5.44
C ASP A 145 -17.36 -14.31 4.62
N LYS A 146 -18.04 -13.15 4.59
CA LYS A 146 -19.30 -12.94 3.88
C LYS A 146 -19.39 -11.54 3.31
N SER A 147 -19.78 -11.43 2.05
CA SER A 147 -20.19 -10.14 1.48
C SER A 147 -21.56 -9.70 2.02
N PHE A 148 -21.91 -8.44 1.80
CA PHE A 148 -23.18 -7.82 2.18
C PHE A 148 -24.39 -8.63 1.71
N TRP A 149 -24.30 -9.22 0.53
CA TRP A 149 -25.37 -10.00 -0.10
C TRP A 149 -25.53 -11.40 0.49
N HIS A 150 -24.54 -11.88 1.25
CA HIS A 150 -24.57 -13.16 1.95
C HIS A 150 -25.18 -13.05 3.37
N ILE A 151 -25.60 -11.85 3.78
CA ILE A 151 -26.21 -11.63 5.10
C ILE A 151 -27.61 -12.23 5.17
N TYR A 152 -28.42 -12.04 4.12
CA TYR A 152 -29.82 -12.48 4.08
C TYR A 152 -30.04 -13.52 2.96
N PRO A 153 -30.71 -14.65 3.23
CA PRO A 153 -30.94 -15.70 2.24
C PRO A 153 -31.67 -15.23 0.97
N GLU A 154 -32.60 -14.29 1.10
CA GLU A 154 -33.36 -13.72 0.00
C GLU A 154 -32.51 -12.88 -0.96
N ASP A 155 -31.43 -12.26 -0.46
CA ASP A 155 -30.48 -11.49 -1.27
C ASP A 155 -29.44 -12.42 -1.89
N LEU A 156 -28.99 -13.42 -1.13
CA LEU A 156 -28.08 -14.46 -1.61
C LEU A 156 -28.63 -15.19 -2.84
N ALA A 157 -29.94 -15.46 -2.86
CA ALA A 157 -30.62 -16.11 -3.97
C ALA A 157 -30.64 -15.28 -5.26
N LYS A 158 -30.32 -13.97 -5.20
CA LYS A 158 -30.28 -13.07 -6.36
C LYS A 158 -28.90 -13.07 -7.05
N LEU A 159 -27.86 -13.58 -6.39
CA LEU A 159 -26.51 -13.60 -6.94
C LEU A 159 -26.39 -14.64 -8.05
N ASP A 160 -25.55 -14.32 -9.05
CA ASP A 160 -25.06 -15.32 -9.99
C ASP A 160 -24.27 -16.41 -9.23
N GLN A 161 -24.24 -17.62 -9.79
CA GLN A 161 -23.55 -18.75 -9.16
C GLN A 161 -22.06 -18.47 -8.94
N GLU A 162 -21.37 -17.84 -9.90
CA GLU A 162 -19.93 -17.56 -9.79
C GLU A 162 -19.63 -16.54 -8.68
N ASP A 163 -20.49 -15.54 -8.52
CA ASP A 163 -20.34 -14.50 -7.49
C ASP A 163 -20.76 -15.00 -6.10
N ARG A 164 -21.76 -15.89 -6.05
CA ARG A 164 -22.19 -16.54 -4.81
C ARG A 164 -21.13 -17.48 -4.25
N ASP A 165 -20.52 -18.28 -5.11
CA ASP A 165 -19.66 -19.39 -4.70
C ASP A 165 -18.17 -18.97 -4.68
N ASN A 166 -17.88 -17.66 -4.64
CA ASN A 166 -16.51 -17.14 -4.73
C ASN A 166 -15.76 -17.16 -3.37
N PRO A 167 -14.58 -17.81 -3.29
CA PRO A 167 -13.82 -17.96 -2.04
C PRO A 167 -13.14 -16.69 -1.52
N ILE A 168 -13.22 -15.57 -2.23
CA ILE A 168 -12.68 -14.28 -1.77
C ILE A 168 -13.62 -13.63 -0.75
N TRP A 169 -14.94 -13.80 -0.92
CA TRP A 169 -15.94 -13.13 -0.10
C TRP A 169 -17.04 -14.06 0.41
N ASN A 170 -16.79 -15.37 0.33
CA ASN A 170 -17.61 -16.42 0.91
C ASN A 170 -16.70 -17.53 1.48
N ASP A 171 -16.60 -17.63 2.81
CA ASP A 171 -15.79 -18.63 3.52
C ASP A 171 -16.31 -20.07 3.35
N SER A 172 -17.59 -20.23 3.01
CA SER A 172 -18.19 -21.54 2.78
C SER A 172 -17.71 -22.20 1.48
N ALA A 173 -17.17 -21.41 0.55
CA ALA A 173 -16.57 -21.90 -0.70
C ALA A 173 -15.14 -22.44 -0.52
N ASP A 174 -14.48 -22.16 0.61
CA ASP A 174 -13.15 -22.73 0.94
C ASP A 174 -13.25 -24.15 1.54
N LYS A 175 -14.46 -24.74 1.67
CA LYS A 175 -14.74 -26.04 2.31
C LYS A 175 -15.05 -27.19 1.36
#